data_AF-A0A7S4VLG9-F1
#
_entry.id   AF-A0A7S4VLG9-F1
#
_cell.length_a   1.000
_cell.length_b   1.000
_cell.length_c   1.000
_cell.angle_alpha   90.00
_cell.angle_beta   90.00
_cell.angle_gamma   90.00
#
_symmetry.space_group_name_H-M   'P 1'
#
loop_
_entity.id
_entity.type
_entity.pdbx_description
1 polymer ?
#
loop_
_entity_poly.entity_id
_entity_poly.type
_entity_poly.pdbx_seq_one_letter_code
_entity_poly.pdbx_strand_id
1 'polypeptide(L)'
;FDQLCTFKAQHGHCNVSGKDERNKPLGRWVNQQRVSYKKNALNSDRIQQLDSIGFIWYLKGDGRPRSWRDQFDELSEYKAKNGHCIVSKNYARSKSLSRWVKAQRMLYKKNTLSSNRIQQ
;
A
#
# COMPACT_ATOMS: atom_id res chain seq x y z
N PHE A 1 14.91 -8.79 4.23
CA PHE A 1 14.56 -7.57 3.49
C PHE A 1 15.46 -7.46 2.25
N ASP A 2 16.77 -7.60 2.38
CA ASP A 2 17.72 -7.51 1.26
C ASP A 2 17.43 -8.48 0.11
N GLN A 3 17.01 -9.72 0.42
CA GLN A 3 16.54 -10.67 -0.59
C GLN A 3 15.39 -10.14 -1.44
N LEU A 4 14.48 -9.34 -0.85
CA LEU A 4 13.40 -8.71 -1.61
C LEU A 4 13.93 -7.56 -2.48
N CYS A 5 14.92 -6.81 -2.01
CA CYS A 5 15.59 -5.78 -2.80
C CYS A 5 16.28 -6.39 -4.03
N THR A 6 17.02 -7.49 -3.85
CA THR A 6 17.63 -8.24 -4.95
C THR A 6 16.58 -8.77 -5.91
N PHE A 7 15.51 -9.38 -5.39
CA PHE A 7 14.41 -9.86 -6.21
C PHE A 7 13.78 -8.73 -7.03
N LYS A 8 13.54 -7.56 -6.42
CA LYS A 8 13.02 -6.38 -7.13
C LYS A 8 13.99 -5.93 -8.22
N ALA A 9 15.29 -5.89 -7.95
CA ALA A 9 16.28 -5.49 -8.96
C ALA A 9 16.28 -6.45 -10.17
N GLN A 10 16.05 -7.75 -9.94
CA GLN A 10 16.02 -8.76 -11.00
C GLN A 10 14.69 -8.79 -11.78
N HIS A 11 13.55 -8.60 -11.10
CA HIS A 11 12.21 -8.82 -11.67
C HIS A 11 11.40 -7.54 -11.87
N GLY A 12 11.90 -6.39 -11.42
CA GLY A 12 11.19 -5.10 -11.48
C GLY A 12 10.04 -4.93 -10.49
N HIS A 13 9.71 -5.97 -9.70
CA HIS A 13 8.58 -5.93 -8.76
C HIS A 13 8.86 -6.73 -7.48
N CYS A 14 8.12 -6.42 -6.41
CA CYS A 14 8.23 -7.14 -5.13
C CYS A 14 7.22 -8.30 -4.98
N ASN A 15 6.54 -8.71 -6.06
CA ASN A 15 5.54 -9.76 -6.01
C ASN A 15 6.16 -11.15 -6.15
N VAL A 16 6.52 -11.75 -5.02
CA VAL A 16 7.13 -13.09 -4.97
C VAL A 16 6.04 -14.15 -4.81
N SER A 17 5.94 -15.07 -5.76
CA SER A 17 4.99 -16.18 -5.70
C SER A 17 5.43 -17.20 -4.66
N GLY A 18 4.53 -17.61 -3.76
CA GLY A 18 4.80 -18.70 -2.82
C GLY A 18 4.90 -20.10 -3.47
N LYS A 19 4.61 -20.20 -4.78
CA LYS A 19 4.75 -21.43 -5.57
C LYS A 19 6.12 -21.57 -6.25
N ASP A 20 6.91 -20.51 -6.29
CA ASP A 20 8.28 -20.56 -6.81
C ASP A 20 9.16 -21.30 -5.79
N GLU A 21 9.67 -22.47 -6.14
CA GLU A 21 10.47 -23.30 -5.23
C GLU A 21 11.77 -22.62 -4.80
N ARG A 22 12.36 -21.81 -5.68
CA ARG A 22 13.63 -21.10 -5.41
C ARG A 22 13.42 -19.94 -4.43
N ASN A 23 12.24 -19.32 -4.48
CA ASN A 23 11.88 -18.15 -3.68
C ASN A 23 10.78 -18.42 -2.64
N LYS A 24 10.48 -19.69 -2.36
CA LYS A 24 9.39 -20.11 -1.47
C LYS A 24 9.44 -19.46 -0.08
N PRO A 25 10.61 -19.37 0.59
CA PRO A 25 10.71 -18.68 1.88
C PRO A 25 10.39 -17.19 1.77
N LEU A 26 10.90 -16.52 0.72
CA LEU A 26 10.66 -15.10 0.47
C LEU A 26 9.19 -14.82 0.14
N GLY A 27 8.54 -15.67 -0.67
CA GLY A 27 7.12 -15.57 -0.98
C GLY A 27 6.22 -15.72 0.26
N ARG A 28 6.56 -16.64 1.18
CA ARG A 28 5.88 -16.75 2.49
C ARG A 28 6.07 -15.48 3.32
N TRP A 29 7.30 -14.97 3.39
CA TRP A 29 7.60 -13.75 4.13
C TRP A 29 6.82 -12.55 3.59
N VAL A 30 6.79 -12.35 2.26
CA VAL A 30 6.03 -11.30 1.56
C VAL A 30 4.53 -11.39 1.91
N ASN A 31 3.96 -12.59 1.86
CA ASN A 31 2.56 -12.79 2.23
C ASN A 31 2.29 -12.51 3.71
N GLN A 32 3.22 -12.88 4.59
CA GLN A 32 3.10 -12.56 6.01
C GLN A 32 3.12 -11.04 6.25
N GLN A 33 3.97 -10.28 5.56
CA GLN A 33 3.96 -8.81 5.65
C GLN A 33 2.60 -8.24 5.24
N ARG A 34 2.02 -8.73 4.13
CA ARG A 34 0.69 -8.30 3.67
C ARG A 34 -0.41 -8.65 4.69
N VAL A 35 -0.38 -9.84 5.29
CA VAL A 35 -1.35 -10.25 6.31
C VAL A 35 -1.23 -9.39 7.57
N SER A 36 -0.01 -9.18 8.08
CA SER A 36 0.23 -8.36 9.26
C SER A 36 -0.15 -6.89 9.04
N TYR A 37 0.15 -6.34 7.85
CA TYR A 37 -0.30 -5.01 7.46
C TYR A 37 -1.83 -4.90 7.44
N LYS A 38 -2.52 -5.88 6.85
CA LYS A 38 -3.99 -5.93 6.83
C LYS A 38 -4.62 -6.02 8.23
N LYS A 39 -3.91 -6.61 9.19
CA LYS A 39 -4.33 -6.70 10.60
C LYS A 39 -3.92 -5.49 11.44
N ASN A 40 -3.29 -4.46 10.86
CA ASN A 40 -2.67 -3.34 11.58
C ASN A 40 -1.66 -3.80 12.66
N ALA A 41 -1.04 -4.97 12.47
CA ALA A 41 -0.09 -5.57 13.41
C ALA A 41 1.37 -5.38 12.97
N LEU A 42 1.61 -4.64 11.88
CA LEU A 42 2.94 -4.40 11.35
C LEU A 42 3.50 -3.08 11.88
N ASN A 43 4.76 -3.12 12.32
CA ASN A 43 5.48 -1.92 12.79
C ASN A 43 5.61 -0.87 11.67
N SER A 44 5.45 0.40 12.03
CA SER A 44 5.64 1.57 11.15
C SER A 44 6.96 1.56 10.40
N ASP A 45 8.06 1.15 11.03
CA ASP A 45 9.39 1.13 10.41
C ASP A 45 9.45 0.08 9.30
N ARG A 46 8.81 -1.08 9.52
CA ARG A 46 8.71 -2.13 8.50
C ARG A 46 7.83 -1.67 7.34
N ILE A 47 6.76 -0.93 7.61
CA ILE A 47 5.90 -0.33 6.58
C ILE A 47 6.71 0.66 5.75
N GLN A 48 7.44 1.58 6.40
CA GLN A 48 8.31 2.56 5.75
C GLN A 48 9.36 1.89 4.85
N GLN A 49 10.01 0.85 5.37
CA GLN A 49 11.07 0.12 4.67
C GLN A 49 10.54 -0.60 3.42
N LEU A 50 9.32 -1.15 3.48
CA LEU A 50 8.69 -1.81 2.34
C LEU A 50 8.12 -0.80 1.33
N ASP A 51 7.56 0.30 1.82
CA ASP A 51 7.08 1.39 0.98
C ASP A 51 8.20 2.04 0.15
N SER A 52 9.40 2.20 0.72
CA SER A 52 10.53 2.83 0.02
C SER A 52 10.98 2.04 -1.22
N ILE A 53 10.71 0.74 -1.25
CA ILE A 53 10.96 -0.13 -2.40
C ILE A 53 9.71 -0.33 -3.27
N GLY A 54 8.63 0.44 -3.07
CA GLY A 54 7.41 0.33 -3.87
C GLY A 54 6.63 -0.96 -3.65
N PHE A 55 6.70 -1.52 -2.43
CA PHE A 55 5.99 -2.75 -2.11
C PHE A 55 4.47 -2.59 -2.21
N ILE A 56 3.84 -3.52 -2.94
CA ILE A 56 2.39 -3.52 -3.14
C ILE A 56 1.73 -4.39 -2.06
N TRP A 57 0.96 -3.74 -1.19
CA TRP A 57 0.23 -4.37 -0.07
C TRP A 57 -1.04 -5.13 -0.47
N TYR A 58 -1.68 -4.73 -1.58
CA TYR A 58 -2.93 -5.31 -2.11
C TYR A 58 -2.75 -5.67 -3.57
N LEU A 59 -2.98 -6.93 -3.93
CA LEU A 59 -2.83 -7.42 -5.31
C LEU A 59 -4.14 -7.25 -6.08
N LYS A 60 -4.06 -7.02 -7.40
CA LYS A 60 -5.24 -6.99 -8.28
C LYS A 60 -6.07 -8.27 -8.10
N GLY A 61 -7.37 -8.12 -7.87
CA GLY A 61 -8.31 -9.23 -7.68
C GLY A 61 -8.60 -9.61 -6.23
N ASP A 62 -8.00 -8.96 -5.22
CA ASP A 62 -8.25 -9.28 -3.81
C ASP A 62 -9.59 -8.76 -3.24
N GLY A 63 -10.47 -8.23 -4.12
CA GLY A 63 -11.80 -7.73 -3.78
C GLY A 63 -11.79 -6.50 -2.87
N ARG A 64 -10.64 -5.88 -2.63
CA ARG A 64 -10.44 -4.80 -1.66
C ARG A 64 -9.90 -3.54 -2.34
N PRO A 65 -9.94 -2.38 -1.64
CA PRO A 65 -9.50 -1.10 -2.18
C PRO A 65 -8.17 -1.21 -2.94
N ARG A 66 -8.12 -0.49 -4.07
CA ARG A 66 -6.94 -0.20 -4.90
C ARG A 66 -5.68 0.03 -4.03
N SER A 67 -4.48 -0.27 -4.54
CA SER A 67 -3.26 -0.12 -3.75
C SER A 67 -3.14 1.30 -3.17
N TRP A 68 -2.35 1.52 -2.11
CA TRP A 68 -2.17 2.86 -1.53
C TRP A 68 -1.79 3.88 -2.60
N ARG A 69 -0.93 3.48 -3.55
CA ARG A 69 -0.48 4.30 -4.67
C ARG A 69 -1.60 4.61 -5.64
N ASP A 70 -2.37 3.60 -6.06
CA ASP A 70 -3.53 3.82 -6.93
C ASP A 70 -4.58 4.75 -6.29
N GLN A 71 -4.78 4.67 -4.97
CA GLN A 71 -5.70 5.56 -4.26
C GLN A 71 -5.13 6.97 -4.05
N PHE A 72 -3.82 7.08 -3.86
CA PHE A 72 -3.10 8.35 -3.83
C PHE A 72 -3.13 9.05 -5.19
N ASP A 73 -2.90 8.31 -6.27
CA ASP A 73 -2.98 8.81 -7.65
C ASP A 73 -4.40 9.26 -7.96
N GLU A 74 -5.41 8.46 -7.60
CA GLU A 74 -6.83 8.84 -7.74
C GLU A 74 -7.18 10.09 -6.91
N LEU A 75 -6.63 10.23 -5.69
CA LEU A 75 -6.82 11.42 -4.87
C LEU A 75 -6.11 12.64 -5.49
N SER A 76 -4.94 12.45 -6.07
CA SER A 76 -4.18 13.51 -6.74
C SER A 76 -4.92 14.03 -7.96
N GLU A 77 -5.47 13.13 -8.79
CA GLU A 77 -6.37 13.50 -9.88
C GLU A 77 -7.63 14.21 -9.38
N TYR A 78 -8.21 13.74 -8.27
CA TYR A 78 -9.39 14.36 -7.66
C TYR A 78 -9.08 15.79 -7.20
N LYS A 79 -7.95 16.00 -6.54
CA LYS A 79 -7.48 17.32 -6.10
C LYS A 79 -7.24 18.24 -7.29
N ALA A 80 -6.60 17.75 -8.35
CA ALA A 80 -6.36 18.54 -9.57
C ALA A 80 -7.66 19.01 -10.21
N LYS A 81 -8.73 18.18 -10.18
CA LYS A 81 -10.03 18.51 -10.76
C LYS A 81 -10.92 19.38 -9.88
N ASN A 82 -10.86 19.23 -8.56
CA ASN A 82 -11.82 19.85 -7.62
C ASN A 82 -11.18 20.93 -6.74
N GLY A 83 -9.86 21.12 -6.80
CA GLY A 83 -9.12 22.06 -5.94
C GLY A 83 -8.96 21.61 -4.48
N HIS A 84 -9.58 20.49 -4.07
CA HIS A 84 -9.57 20.00 -2.69
C HIS A 84 -9.57 18.48 -2.58
N CYS A 85 -9.17 17.95 -1.42
CA CYS A 85 -9.17 16.50 -1.12
C CYS A 85 -10.42 16.02 -0.36
N ILE A 86 -11.52 16.79 -0.37
CA ILE A 86 -12.79 16.43 0.30
C ILE A 86 -13.59 15.51 -0.61
N VAL A 87 -13.29 14.21 -0.57
CA VAL A 87 -13.99 13.19 -1.37
C VAL A 87 -15.37 12.89 -0.78
N SER A 88 -16.43 13.21 -1.51
CA SER A 88 -17.81 12.88 -1.11
C SER A 88 -18.04 11.37 -0.99
N LYS A 89 -18.91 10.96 -0.05
CA LYS A 89 -19.33 9.55 0.11
C LYS A 89 -19.98 8.98 -1.17
N ASN A 90 -20.55 9.84 -2.00
CA ASN A 90 -21.25 9.49 -3.23
C ASN A 90 -20.40 9.64 -4.49
N TYR A 91 -19.08 9.85 -4.38
CA TYR A 91 -18.20 9.88 -5.54
C TYR A 91 -18.20 8.51 -6.22
N ALA A 92 -18.95 8.40 -7.33
CA ALA A 92 -19.33 7.15 -8.00
C ALA A 92 -18.13 6.33 -8.46
N ARG A 93 -16.98 6.98 -8.72
CA ARG A 93 -15.77 6.32 -9.20
C ARG A 93 -15.07 5.48 -8.13
N SER A 94 -15.31 5.72 -6.83
CA SER A 94 -14.74 4.89 -5.76
C SER A 94 -15.34 5.18 -4.38
N LYS A 95 -16.36 4.42 -3.97
CA LYS A 95 -16.71 4.27 -2.54
C LYS A 95 -15.52 3.80 -1.69
N SER A 96 -14.46 3.27 -2.31
CA SER A 96 -13.25 2.82 -1.63
C SER A 96 -12.29 3.96 -1.29
N LEU A 97 -12.20 5.00 -2.14
CA LEU A 97 -11.33 6.17 -1.93
C LEU A 97 -11.76 7.00 -0.71
N SER A 98 -13.07 7.27 -0.55
CA SER A 98 -13.55 8.05 0.60
C SER A 98 -13.30 7.36 1.95
N ARG A 99 -13.39 6.02 1.98
CA ARG A 99 -13.03 5.22 3.16
C ARG A 99 -11.52 5.24 3.41
N TRP A 100 -10.72 5.15 2.37
CA TRP A 100 -9.26 5.20 2.48
C TRP A 100 -8.75 6.56 2.92
N VAL A 101 -9.27 7.68 2.38
CA VAL A 101 -8.91 9.03 2.85
C VAL A 101 -9.19 9.19 4.34
N LYS A 102 -10.33 8.67 4.82
CA LYS A 102 -10.63 8.65 6.26
C LYS A 102 -9.63 7.81 7.06
N ALA A 103 -9.28 6.63 6.55
CA ALA A 103 -8.27 5.77 7.18
C ALA A 103 -6.90 6.46 7.23
N GLN A 104 -6.47 7.15 6.16
CA GLN A 104 -5.20 7.90 6.14
C GLN A 104 -5.20 9.02 7.17
N ARG A 105 -6.29 9.80 7.29
CA ARG A 105 -6.43 10.85 8.33
C ARG A 105 -6.34 10.28 9.75
N MET A 106 -6.93 9.11 9.98
CA MET A 106 -6.85 8.42 11.27
C MET A 106 -5.45 7.90 11.58
N LEU A 107 -4.75 7.34 10.58
CA LEU A 107 -3.37 6.88 10.71
C LEU A 107 -2.40 8.04 10.95
N TYR A 108 -2.61 9.17 10.27
CA TYR A 108 -1.86 10.41 10.50
C TYR A 108 -2.07 10.92 11.93
N LYS A 109 -3.34 10.99 12.41
CA LYS A 109 -3.65 11.39 13.78
C LYS A 109 -3.04 10.45 14.83
N LYS A 110 -2.82 9.18 14.49
CA LYS A 110 -2.19 8.17 15.35
C LYS A 110 -0.66 8.13 15.24
N ASN A 111 -0.03 8.99 14.43
CA ASN A 111 1.40 8.95 14.10
C ASN A 111 1.90 7.59 13.56
N THR A 112 1.00 6.77 13.01
CA THR A 112 1.35 5.46 12.43
C THR A 112 1.47 5.50 10.92
N LEU A 113 1.24 6.66 10.31
CA LEU A 113 1.47 6.88 8.89
C LEU A 113 2.97 7.02 8.64
N SER A 114 3.50 6.27 7.66
CA SER A 114 4.90 6.35 7.29
C SER A 114 5.25 7.78 6.84
N SER A 115 6.41 8.29 7.25
CA SER A 115 6.92 9.62 6.86
C SER A 115 6.98 9.80 5.34
N ASN A 116 7.35 8.76 4.59
CA ASN A 116 7.28 8.73 3.12
C ASN A 116 5.88 8.97 2.53
N ARG A 117 4.81 8.64 3.26
CA ARG A 117 3.41 8.88 2.86
C ARG A 117 2.86 10.20 3.40
N ILE A 118 3.57 10.84 4.33
CA ILE A 118 3.27 12.19 4.83
C ILE A 118 3.88 13.24 3.90
N GLN A 119 5.02 12.93 3.29
CA GLN A 119 5.74 13.84 2.38
C GLN A 119 5.24 13.80 0.93
N GLN A 120 4.39 12.83 0.55
CA GLN A 120 3.73 12.74 -0.76
C GLN A 120 2.37 13.43 -0.71
#